data_AF-W4V7C8-F1
#
_entry.id   AF-W4V7C8-F1
#
_cell.length_a   1.000
_cell.length_b   1.000
_cell.length_c   1.000
_cell.angle_alpha   90.00
_cell.angle_beta   90.00
_cell.angle_gamma   90.00
#
_symmetry.space_group_name_H-M   'P 1'
#
loop_
_entity.id
_entity.type
_entity.pdbx_description
1 polymer ?
#
loop_
_entity_poly.entity_id
_entity_poly.type
_entity_poly.pdbx_seq_one_letter_code
_entity_poly.pdbx_strand_id
1 'polypeptide(L)'
;MPRMDQLKTPVFDAVKRYVDSNVIQFHVPGHKQGAGLAELREYIGERALRMDANGMEDLDFANNPTGVIYESEMLAAQAFGAQHAYFW
;
A
#
# COMPACT_ATOMS: atom_id res chain seq x y z
N MET A 1 0.85 -14.24 22.65
CA MET A 1 0.63 -12.89 22.08
C MET A 1 -0.84 -12.54 22.21
N PRO A 2 -1.21 -11.30 22.55
CA PRO A 2 -2.60 -10.88 22.54
C PRO A 2 -3.18 -11.02 21.12
N ARG A 3 -4.48 -11.32 21.03
CA ARG A 3 -5.21 -11.32 19.76
C ARG A 3 -5.15 -9.90 19.18
N MET A 4 -4.69 -9.80 17.94
CA MET A 4 -4.64 -8.58 17.16
C MET A 4 -6.04 -8.29 16.61
N ASP A 5 -6.31 -7.00 16.37
CA ASP A 5 -7.56 -6.56 15.76
C ASP A 5 -7.54 -6.85 14.25
N GLN A 6 -8.34 -7.84 13.84
CA GLN A 6 -8.46 -8.31 12.46
C GLN A 6 -9.31 -7.38 11.58
N LEU A 7 -9.85 -6.28 12.12
CA LEU A 7 -10.53 -5.25 11.32
C LEU A 7 -9.58 -4.16 10.80
N LYS A 8 -8.32 -4.17 11.23
CA LYS A 8 -7.30 -3.24 10.72
C LYS A 8 -6.89 -3.60 9.29
N THR A 9 -6.60 -2.56 8.51
CA THR A 9 -6.11 -2.73 7.13
C THR A 9 -4.85 -1.90 6.87
N PRO A 10 -3.71 -2.18 7.54
CA PRO A 10 -2.58 -1.25 7.61
C PRO A 10 -2.05 -0.78 6.25
N VAL A 11 -1.83 -1.70 5.30
CA VAL A 11 -1.41 -1.36 3.92
C VAL A 11 -2.45 -0.50 3.21
N PHE A 12 -3.73 -0.89 3.26
CA PHE A 12 -4.78 -0.14 2.58
C PHE A 12 -4.99 1.24 3.19
N ASP A 13 -4.97 1.36 4.51
CA ASP A 13 -5.08 2.63 5.23
C ASP A 13 -3.91 3.56 4.91
N ALA A 14 -2.69 3.01 4.78
CA ALA A 14 -1.51 3.78 4.38
C ALA A 14 -1.62 4.28 2.94
N VAL A 15 -1.97 3.41 1.99
CA VAL A 15 -2.18 3.77 0.58
C VAL A 15 -3.30 4.81 0.44
N LYS A 16 -4.42 4.63 1.16
CA LYS A 16 -5.53 5.58 1.16
C LYS A 16 -5.08 6.95 1.68
N ARG A 17 -4.36 7.00 2.81
CA ARG A 17 -3.79 8.26 3.33
C ARG A 17 -2.84 8.92 2.34
N TYR A 18 -2.01 8.14 1.65
CA TYR A 18 -1.11 8.65 0.61
C TYR A 18 -1.87 9.27 -0.57
N VAL A 19 -2.95 8.61 -1.02
CA VAL A 19 -3.82 9.16 -2.07
C VAL A 19 -4.49 10.46 -1.62
N ASP A 20 -4.99 10.49 -0.38
CA ASP A 20 -5.73 11.64 0.18
C ASP A 20 -4.82 12.84 0.52
N SER A 21 -3.51 12.61 0.75
CA SER A 21 -2.55 13.68 1.06
C SER A 21 -2.08 14.49 -0.16
N ASN A 22 -2.49 14.10 -1.39
CA ASN A 22 -2.18 14.82 -2.64
C ASN A 22 -0.67 15.10 -2.84
N VAL A 23 0.17 14.12 -2.55
CA VAL A 23 1.63 14.23 -2.72
C VAL A 23 1.98 14.53 -4.18
N ILE A 24 2.89 15.49 -4.39
CA ILE A 24 3.50 15.76 -5.70
C ILE A 24 4.66 14.77 -5.92
N GLN A 25 4.51 13.84 -6.84
CA GLN A 25 5.49 12.77 -7.09
C GLN A 25 6.65 13.22 -7.98
N PHE A 26 7.83 13.45 -7.38
CA PHE A 26 9.08 13.59 -8.14
C PHE A 26 9.81 12.25 -8.38
N HIS A 27 9.33 11.16 -7.78
CA HIS A 27 9.86 9.80 -7.92
C HIS A 27 9.04 8.95 -8.92
N VAL A 28 9.42 7.68 -9.11
CA VAL A 28 8.64 6.70 -9.90
C VAL A 28 7.31 6.35 -9.21
N PRO A 29 6.26 5.92 -9.92
CA PRO A 29 6.16 5.71 -11.37
C PRO A 29 6.13 6.99 -12.23
N GLY A 30 6.46 6.85 -13.52
CA GLY A 30 6.57 7.96 -14.47
C GLY A 30 5.23 8.57 -14.91
N HIS A 31 4.11 7.86 -14.74
CA HIS A 31 2.78 8.37 -15.13
C HIS A 31 2.22 9.44 -14.18
N LYS A 32 2.88 9.68 -13.04
CA LYS A 32 2.58 10.74 -12.06
C LYS A 32 1.10 10.76 -11.68
N GLN A 33 0.66 9.71 -10.99
CA GLN A 33 -0.75 9.56 -10.58
C GLN A 33 -1.75 9.57 -11.75
N GLY A 34 -1.29 9.32 -12.98
CA GLY A 34 -2.12 9.27 -14.18
C GLY A 34 -2.14 10.57 -14.97
N ALA A 35 -1.41 11.61 -14.57
CA ALA A 35 -1.29 12.85 -15.33
C ALA A 35 -0.71 12.63 -16.74
N GLY A 36 0.21 11.65 -16.88
CA GLY A 36 0.80 11.29 -18.17
C GLY A 36 -0.02 10.30 -19.02
N LEU A 37 -1.15 9.80 -18.52
CA LEU A 37 -1.92 8.70 -19.13
C LEU A 37 -3.42 8.99 -19.11
N ALA A 38 -3.87 10.05 -19.78
CA ALA A 38 -5.25 10.53 -19.71
C ALA A 38 -6.30 9.47 -20.12
N GLU A 39 -6.09 8.78 -21.24
CA GLU A 39 -7.00 7.72 -21.73
C GLU A 39 -7.08 6.55 -20.74
N LEU A 40 -5.93 6.06 -20.26
CA LEU A 40 -5.91 4.98 -19.28
C LEU A 40 -6.57 5.41 -17.97
N ARG A 41 -6.32 6.64 -17.51
CA ARG A 41 -6.91 7.20 -16.29
C ARG A 41 -8.43 7.25 -16.37
N GLU A 42 -8.97 7.62 -17.52
CA GLU A 42 -10.42 7.63 -17.75
C GLU A 42 -10.98 6.20 -17.77
N TYR A 43 -10.25 5.26 -18.38
CA TYR A 43 -10.69 3.87 -18.52
C TYR A 43 -10.65 3.07 -17.20
N ILE A 44 -9.55 3.11 -16.44
CA ILE A 44 -9.39 2.33 -15.20
C ILE A 44 -9.79 3.10 -13.93
N GLY A 45 -9.90 4.42 -14.03
CA GLY A 45 -10.25 5.32 -12.93
C GLY A 45 -9.03 5.97 -12.27
N GLU A 46 -9.19 7.25 -11.94
CA GLU A 46 -8.13 8.07 -11.34
C GLU A 46 -7.60 7.50 -10.03
N ARG A 47 -8.47 7.00 -9.14
CA ARG A 47 -8.04 6.46 -7.85
C ARG A 47 -7.13 5.24 -8.00
N ALA A 48 -7.36 4.38 -9.00
CA ALA A 48 -6.50 3.23 -9.24
C ALA A 48 -5.07 3.67 -9.58
N LEU A 49 -4.90 4.65 -10.47
CA LEU A 49 -3.58 5.20 -10.81
C LEU A 49 -2.93 6.01 -9.69
N ARG A 50 -3.72 6.57 -8.77
CA ARG A 50 -3.17 7.26 -7.60
C ARG A 50 -2.67 6.30 -6.53
N MET A 51 -3.23 5.09 -6.46
CA MET A 51 -2.79 4.01 -5.58
C MET A 51 -1.53 3.31 -6.10
N ASP A 52 -1.23 3.43 -7.40
CA ASP A 52 0.05 2.99 -7.98
C ASP A 52 1.19 3.91 -7.50
N ALA A 53 1.88 3.45 -6.47
CA ALA A 53 2.92 4.19 -5.77
C ALA A 53 4.12 3.29 -5.50
N ASN A 54 5.30 3.89 -5.46
CA ASN A 54 6.53 3.19 -5.11
C ASN A 54 6.66 2.98 -3.59
N GLY A 55 7.50 2.03 -3.19
CA GLY A 55 7.92 1.87 -1.80
C GLY A 55 8.59 3.15 -1.27
N MET A 56 8.17 3.57 -0.09
CA MET A 56 8.67 4.73 0.66
C MET A 56 8.40 4.50 2.14
N GLU A 57 9.03 5.28 3.02
CA GLU A 57 8.92 5.08 4.48
C GLU A 57 7.46 4.95 4.96
N ASP A 58 6.55 5.78 4.44
CA ASP A 58 5.13 5.77 4.80
C ASP A 58 4.32 4.56 4.26
N LEU A 59 4.80 3.91 3.19
CA LEU A 59 4.14 2.77 2.53
C LEU A 59 4.89 1.44 2.73
N ASP A 60 6.06 1.49 3.37
CA ASP A 60 6.99 0.37 3.55
C ASP A 60 7.68 -0.08 2.24
N PHE A 61 8.61 -1.03 2.37
CA PHE A 61 9.33 -1.65 1.27
C PHE A 61 9.02 -3.15 1.25
N ALA A 62 8.31 -3.62 0.21
CA ALA A 62 7.83 -5.01 0.13
C ALA A 62 8.95 -6.07 0.22
N ASN A 63 10.16 -5.75 -0.24
CA ASN A 63 11.30 -6.67 -0.21
C ASN A 63 11.99 -6.77 1.17
N ASN A 64 11.72 -5.85 2.09
CA ASN A 64 12.21 -5.87 3.47
C ASN A 64 11.24 -5.10 4.37
N PRO A 65 10.06 -5.69 4.65
CA PRO A 65 8.99 -4.98 5.33
C PRO A 65 9.35 -4.75 6.80
N THR A 66 9.18 -3.50 7.24
CA THR A 66 9.43 -3.09 8.63
C THR A 66 8.33 -2.21 9.22
N GLY A 67 7.35 -1.83 8.40
CA GLY A 67 6.23 -0.94 8.73
C GLY A 67 4.88 -1.58 8.42
N VAL A 68 4.06 -0.90 7.61
CA VAL A 68 2.65 -1.27 7.39
C VAL A 68 2.48 -2.63 6.67
N ILE A 69 3.45 -3.04 5.85
CA ILE A 69 3.44 -4.38 5.25
C ILE A 69 3.72 -5.41 6.34
N TYR A 70 4.72 -5.19 7.20
CA TYR A 70 5.01 -6.10 8.31
C TYR A 70 3.85 -6.22 9.32
N GLU A 71 3.16 -5.13 9.65
CA GLU A 71 1.95 -5.19 10.50
C GLU A 71 0.87 -6.07 9.84
N SER A 72 0.71 -5.95 8.52
CA SER A 72 -0.27 -6.72 7.75
C SER A 72 0.11 -8.20 7.65
N GLU A 73 1.40 -8.51 7.50
CA GLU A 73 1.92 -9.88 7.57
C GLU A 73 1.69 -10.51 8.94
N MET A 74 1.85 -9.76 10.04
CA MET A 74 1.54 -10.23 11.39
C MET A 74 0.05 -10.48 11.61
N LEU A 75 -0.82 -9.62 11.08
CA LEU A 75 -2.26 -9.84 11.09
C LEU A 75 -2.63 -11.13 10.35
N ALA A 76 -2.07 -11.34 9.14
CA ALA A 76 -2.28 -12.54 8.35
C ALA A 76 -1.76 -13.80 9.07
N ALA A 77 -0.53 -13.77 9.60
CA ALA A 77 0.04 -14.89 10.33
C ALA A 77 -0.87 -15.32 11.50
N GLN A 78 -1.36 -14.35 12.28
CA GLN A 78 -2.27 -14.64 13.39
C GLN A 78 -3.63 -15.18 12.92
N ALA A 79 -4.20 -14.63 11.84
CA ALA A 79 -5.50 -15.06 11.32
C ALA A 79 -5.48 -16.53 10.85
N PHE A 80 -4.37 -16.96 10.26
CA PHE A 80 -4.19 -18.32 9.75
C PHE A 80 -3.51 -19.27 10.73
N GLY A 81 -3.18 -18.82 11.95
CA GLY A 81 -2.51 -19.65 12.96
C GLY A 81 -1.07 -20.03 12.59
N ALA A 82 -0.42 -19.24 11.73
CA ALA A 82 0.95 -19.43 11.31
C ALA A 82 1.92 -18.65 12.22
N GLN A 83 3.20 -19.06 12.22
CA GLN A 83 4.25 -18.30 12.88
C GLN A 83 4.62 -17.03 12.09
N HIS A 84 4.60 -17.12 10.77
CA HIS A 84 4.91 -16.04 9.83
C HIS A 84 3.99 -16.12 8.61
N ALA A 85 3.74 -14.96 8.00
CA ALA A 85 3.15 -14.83 6.67
C ALA A 85 4.02 -13.86 5.87
N TYR A 86 4.01 -13.99 4.56
CA TYR A 86 4.84 -13.21 3.65
C TYR A 86 4.02 -12.77 2.45
N PHE A 87 4.13 -11.49 2.08
CA PHE A 87 3.55 -10.97 0.85
C PHE A 87 4.65 -10.85 -0.21
N TRP A 88 4.58 -11.71 -1.25
CA TRP A 88 5.57 -11.81 -2.33
C TRP A 88 5.08 -11.12 -3.60
#